data_AF-A0A5N9GW16-F1
#
_entry.id   AF-A0A5N9GW16-F1
#
_cell.length_a   1.000
_cell.length_b   1.000
_cell.length_c   1.000
_cell.angle_alpha   90.00
_cell.angle_beta   90.00
_cell.angle_gamma   90.00
#
_symmetry.space_group_name_H-M   'P 1'
#
loop_
_entity.id
_entity.type
_entity.pdbx_description
1 polymer ?
#
loop_
_entity_poly.entity_id
_entity_poly.type
_entity_poly.pdbx_seq_one_letter_code
_entity_poly.pdbx_strand_id
1 'polypeptide(L)' 'MPLDPQIKVILDQIDALGLPPHYEVGAVQARANASSRPRAQGPDVTSVENQSIPGPD' A
#
# COMPACT_ATOMS: atom_id res chain seq x y z
N MET A 1 -19.90 8.13 16.76
CA MET A 1 -18.98 7.06 17.24
C MET A 1 -17.55 7.58 17.14
N PRO A 2 -16.68 7.32 18.13
CA PRO A 2 -15.26 7.65 18.04
C PRO A 2 -14.55 6.73 17.04
N LEU A 3 -13.44 7.21 16.46
CA LEU A 3 -12.56 6.42 15.61
C LEU A 3 -11.83 5.35 16.44
N ASP A 4 -11.71 4.15 15.87
CA ASP A 4 -10.99 3.02 16.48
C ASP A 4 -9.53 3.40 16.79
N PRO A 5 -9.02 3.15 18.02
CA PRO A 5 -7.64 3.45 18.38
C PRO A 5 -6.58 2.83 17.47
N GLN A 6 -6.79 1.62 16.95
CA GLN A 6 -5.85 0.96 16.03
C GLN A 6 -5.81 1.69 14.69
N ILE A 7 -6.95 2.19 14.21
CA ILE A 7 -7.03 2.96 12.97
C ILE A 7 -6.30 4.29 13.10
N LYS A 8 -6.34 4.95 14.27
CA LYS A 8 -5.58 6.19 14.51
C LYS A 8 -4.08 5.99 14.26
N VAL A 9 -3.51 4.91 14.79
CA VAL A 9 -2.09 4.59 14.62
C VAL A 9 -1.73 4.41 13.13
N ILE A 10 -2.59 3.74 12.37
CA ILE A 10 -2.38 3.52 10.93
C ILE A 10 -2.47 4.85 10.16
N LEU A 11 -3.43 5.71 10.50
CA LEU A 11 -3.55 7.02 9.88
C LEU A 11 -2.34 7.90 10.17
N ASP A 12 -1.85 7.94 11.41
CA ASP A 12 -0.65 8.68 11.79
C ASP A 12 0.59 8.19 10.99
N GLN A 13 0.71 6.87 10.77
CA GLN A 13 1.77 6.30 9.94
C GLN A 13 1.66 6.67 8.46
N ILE A 14 0.44 6.75 7.92
CA ILE A 14 0.22 7.17 6.53
C ILE A 14 0.51 8.67 6.38
N ASP A 15 0.07 9.48 7.34
CA ASP A 15 0.29 10.94 7.33
C ASP A 15 1.77 11.29 7.44
N ALA A 16 2.54 10.52 8.24
CA ALA A 16 4.00 10.68 8.35
C ALA A 16 4.75 10.49 7.01
N LEU A 17 4.14 9.85 5.99
CA LEU A 17 4.73 9.71 4.67
C LEU A 17 4.68 11.00 3.84
N GLY A 18 3.87 11.99 4.21
CA GLY A 18 3.81 13.30 3.55
C GLY A 18 3.44 13.23 2.05
N LEU A 19 2.65 12.23 1.67
CA LEU A 19 2.34 11.97 0.26
C LEU A 19 1.37 13.02 -0.29
N PRO A 20 1.63 13.59 -1.49
CA PRO A 20 0.73 14.56 -2.09
C PRO A 20 -0.62 13.94 -2.50
N PRO A 21 -1.69 14.75 -2.60
CA PRO A 21 -2.97 14.31 -3.11
C PRO A 21 -2.88 13.70 -4.52
N HIS A 22 -3.76 12.73 -4.81
CA HIS A 22 -3.74 12.01 -6.08
C HIS A 22 -3.96 12.89 -7.32
N TYR A 23 -4.66 14.02 -7.19
CA TYR A 23 -4.90 14.95 -8.30
C TYR A 23 -3.69 15.84 -8.61
N GLU A 24 -2.66 15.86 -7.76
CA GLU A 24 -1.43 16.62 -7.97
C GLU A 24 -0.31 15.78 -8.60
N VAL A 25 -0.51 14.47 -8.77
CA VAL A 25 0.51 13.55 -9.27
C VAL A 25 0.01 12.67 -10.41
N GLY A 26 0.92 12.33 -11.32
CA GLY A 26 0.63 11.39 -12.40
C GLY A 26 0.42 9.95 -11.93
N ALA A 27 -0.19 9.12 -12.78
CA ALA A 27 -0.57 7.74 -12.43
C ALA A 27 0.60 6.86 -11.95
N VAL A 28 1.80 7.04 -12.50
CA VAL A 28 2.99 6.27 -12.07
C VAL A 28 3.37 6.62 -10.63
N GLN A 29 3.43 7.91 -10.30
CA GLN A 29 3.76 8.39 -8.95
C GLN A 29 2.66 8.03 -7.95
N ALA A 30 1.39 8.12 -8.34
CA ALA A 30 0.27 7.70 -7.49
C ALA A 30 0.37 6.23 -7.08
N ARG A 31 0.76 5.34 -8.01
CA ARG A 31 0.99 3.91 -7.71
C ARG A 31 2.20 3.70 -6.80
N ALA A 32 3.29 4.44 -7.02
CA ALA A 32 4.47 4.39 -6.14
C ALA A 32 4.11 4.81 -4.70
N ASN A 33 3.38 5.93 -4.55
CA ASN A 33 2.88 6.43 -3.27
C ASN A 33 1.94 5.41 -2.58
N ALA A 34 1.11 4.69 -3.33
CA ALA A 34 0.26 3.65 -2.76
C ALA A 34 1.06 2.43 -2.27
N SER A 35 2.16 2.10 -2.94
CA SER A 35 3.04 0.98 -2.56
C SER A 35 3.90 1.29 -1.33
N SER A 36 4.15 2.55 -1.00
CA SER A 36 4.94 2.95 0.19
C SER A 36 4.14 2.91 1.50
N ARG A 37 2.81 2.74 1.44
CA ARG A 37 1.96 2.66 2.64
C ARG A 37 2.24 1.36 3.42
N PRO A 38 2.19 1.39 4.76
CA PRO A 38 2.39 0.19 5.58
C PRO A 38 1.39 -0.90 5.19
N ARG A 39 1.88 -2.13 5.03
CA ARG A 39 1.06 -3.32 4.82
C ARG A 39 1.32 -4.28 5.97
N ALA A 40 0.27 -4.95 6.42
CA ALA A 40 0.43 -6.04 7.37
C ALA A 40 1.31 -7.12 6.73
N GLN A 41 2.26 -7.63 7.51
CA GLN A 41 3.07 -8.78 7.09
C GLN A 41 2.13 -9.98 6.92
N GLY A 42 2.31 -10.72 5.82
CA GLY A 42 1.61 -11.99 5.61
C GLY A 42 2.04 -13.07 6.60
N PRO A 43 1.31 -14.19 6.67
CA PRO A 43 1.74 -15.35 7.46
C PRO A 43 3.07 -15.91 6.91
N ASP A 44 3.77 -16.65 7.76
CA ASP A 44 5.01 -17.32 7.37
C ASP A 44 4.71 -18.49 6.41
N VAL A 45 5.48 -18.58 5.33
CA VAL A 45 5.27 -19.57 4.25
C VAL A 45 6.59 -20.18 3.83
N THR A 46 6.58 -21.46 3.45
CA THR A 46 7.78 -22.20 3.07
C THR A 46 8.48 -21.62 1.84
N SER A 47 7.72 -21.14 0.85
CA SER A 47 8.26 -20.49 -0.34
C SER A 47 7.25 -19.54 -0.99
N VAL A 48 7.76 -18.54 -1.69
CA VAL A 48 6.99 -17.63 -2.55
C VAL A 48 7.68 -17.57 -3.90
N GLU A 49 6.95 -17.84 -4.97
CA GLU A 49 7.47 -17.83 -6.34
C GLU A 49 6.61 -16.92 -7.22
N ASN A 50 7.26 -15.99 -7.92
CA ASN A 50 6.60 -15.20 -8.97
C ASN A 50 6.67 -15.98 -10.27
N GLN A 51 5.51 -16.23 -10.90
CA GLN A 51 5.43 -16.93 -12.18
C GLN A 51 4.75 -16.06 -13.24
N SER A 52 5.31 -16.06 -14.45
CA SER A 52 4.71 -15.38 -15.61
C SER A 52 3.89 -16.38 -16.42
N ILE A 53 2.58 -16.16 -16.51
CA ILE A 53 1.66 -16.99 -17.31
C ILE A 53 1.32 -16.21 -18.58
N PRO A 54 1.62 -16.73 -19.79
CA PRO A 54 1.25 -16.08 -21.04
C PRO A 54 -0.27 -15.89 -21.16
N GLY A 55 -0.71 -14.74 -21.65
CA GLY A 55 -2.10 -14.51 -22.05
C GLY A 55 -2.39 -15.04 -23.47
N PRO A 56 -3.67 -15.20 -23.86
CA PRO A 56 -4.03 -15.41 -25.25
C PRO A 56 -3.74 -14.13 -26.07
N ASP A 57 -3.22 -14.30 -27.29
CA ASP A 57 -3.01 -13.22 -28.27
C ASP A 57 -4.29 -12.45 -28.61
#